data_AF-A0A348YK58-F1
#
_entry.id   AF-A0A348YK58-F1
#
_cell.length_a   1.000
_cell.length_b   1.000
_cell.length_c   1.000
_cell.angle_alpha   90.00
_cell.angle_beta   90.00
_cell.angle_gamma   90.00
#
_symmetry.space_group_name_H-M   'P 1'
#
loop_
_entity.id
_entity.type
_entity.pdbx_description
1 polymer ?
#
loop_
_entity_poly.entity_id
_entity_poly.type
_entity_poly.pdbx_seq_one_letter_code
_entity_poly.pdbx_strand_id
1 'polypeptide(L)'
;MEAMASKYRLLVMLKPEEEQPAVERAEQYARISSEVEVVALRVINEFNEENKEQLLASAKRDFERLQKRYSNSENMTLKVVFDKDVPEAFIKESDSGEYNLAIISANKRNTIKDLFISTIDSSIMRKCRIPLVVVKDAKTAVTLGKAIILAVDFSEKEHLNELDEYLFKVTKIFSDTFNGEIHLASCISPLNRGLMSGDTGLSKILSGTTIDPKNIYARIALDFAQKHEIPIEQVHVLEGRIDEELPRLCAQLSARMVCMGTTPRSSFFGAIDSIASELVLEQIKGDVFVVNSDHLNV
;
A
#
# COMPACT_ATOMS: atom_id res chain seq x y z
N MET A 1 0.48 13.31 35.67
CA MET A 1 1.41 13.40 34.52
C MET A 1 0.66 12.75 33.38
N GLU A 2 -0.09 13.54 32.62
CA GLU A 2 -0.84 13.05 31.45
C GLU A 2 0.16 12.38 30.51
N ALA A 3 -0.08 11.11 30.18
CA ALA A 3 0.55 10.52 29.02
C ALA A 3 0.06 11.34 27.83
N MET A 4 0.89 12.27 27.35
CA MET A 4 0.67 12.95 26.08
C MET A 4 0.36 11.86 25.05
N ALA A 5 -0.85 11.87 24.47
CA ALA A 5 -1.15 11.02 23.35
C ALA A 5 -0.06 11.26 22.29
N SER A 6 0.70 10.22 21.94
CA SER A 6 1.76 10.34 20.95
C SER A 6 1.13 10.75 19.62
N LYS A 7 1.54 11.89 19.07
CA LYS A 7 1.08 12.36 17.75
C LYS A 7 1.28 11.26 16.70
N TYR A 8 0.35 11.15 15.75
CA TYR A 8 0.46 10.21 14.63
C TYR A 8 1.36 10.82 13.55
N ARG A 9 2.53 10.24 13.30
CA ARG A 9 3.57 10.84 12.46
C ARG A 9 3.59 10.20 11.07
N LEU A 10 3.39 11.03 10.04
CA LEU A 10 3.45 10.65 8.64
C LEU A 10 4.84 10.98 8.08
N LEU A 11 5.52 10.01 7.49
CA LEU A 11 6.72 10.26 6.68
C LEU A 11 6.32 10.41 5.22
N VAL A 12 6.56 11.58 4.62
CA VAL A 12 6.13 11.88 3.25
C VAL A 12 7.35 12.13 2.37
N MET A 13 7.53 11.34 1.31
CA MET A 13 8.63 11.55 0.37
C MET A 13 8.35 12.74 -0.55
N LEU A 14 9.22 13.74 -0.51
CA LEU A 14 9.20 14.88 -1.42
C LEU A 14 9.91 14.56 -2.74
N LYS A 15 9.18 14.84 -3.81
CA LYS A 15 9.67 14.81 -5.19
C LYS A 15 10.50 16.07 -5.53
N PRO A 16 11.43 16.00 -6.51
CA PRO A 16 12.04 17.21 -7.07
C PRO A 16 11.04 18.09 -7.84
N GLU A 17 9.94 17.51 -8.33
CA GLU A 17 8.92 18.23 -9.10
C GLU A 17 7.99 19.09 -8.24
N GLU A 18 7.31 20.05 -8.87
CA GLU A 18 6.36 20.94 -8.18
C GLU A 18 5.09 20.23 -7.68
N GLU A 19 4.65 19.22 -8.43
CA GLU A 19 3.49 18.39 -8.10
C GLU A 19 3.88 17.37 -7.01
N GLN A 20 3.13 17.38 -5.90
CA GLN A 20 3.44 16.58 -4.72
C GLN A 20 2.20 15.77 -4.28
N PRO A 21 1.78 14.73 -5.04
CA PRO A 21 0.56 13.97 -4.72
C PRO A 21 0.57 13.35 -3.32
N ALA A 22 1.73 12.90 -2.84
CA ALA A 22 1.90 12.35 -1.49
C ALA A 22 1.64 13.38 -0.40
N VAL A 23 2.06 14.64 -0.62
CA VAL A 23 1.78 15.74 0.30
C VAL A 23 0.29 16.08 0.27
N GLU A 24 -0.31 16.16 -0.92
CA GLU A 24 -1.76 16.38 -1.05
C GLU A 24 -2.57 15.32 -0.29
N ARG A 25 -2.16 14.05 -0.37
CA ARG A 25 -2.80 12.96 0.36
C ARG A 25 -2.53 13.03 1.87
N ALA A 26 -1.32 13.33 2.29
CA ALA A 26 -0.98 13.51 3.70
C ALA A 26 -1.82 14.63 4.34
N GLU A 27 -2.03 15.73 3.62
CA GLU A 27 -2.89 16.83 4.04
C GLU A 27 -4.37 16.41 4.15
N GLN A 28 -4.86 15.57 3.24
CA GLN A 28 -6.21 15.00 3.36
C GLN A 28 -6.37 14.18 4.65
N TYR A 29 -5.36 13.39 5.03
CA TYR A 29 -5.37 12.65 6.29
C TYR A 29 -5.23 13.58 7.50
N ALA A 30 -4.35 14.58 7.44
CA ALA A 30 -4.12 15.52 8.53
C ALA A 30 -5.32 16.46 8.79
N ARG A 31 -6.23 16.64 7.83
CA ARG A 31 -7.49 17.39 8.06
C ARG A 31 -8.45 16.69 9.01
N ILE A 32 -8.30 15.38 9.19
CA ILE A 32 -9.20 14.56 10.01
C ILE A 32 -8.83 14.65 11.49
N SER A 33 -7.55 14.87 11.80
CA SER A 33 -7.07 15.03 13.17
C SER A 33 -5.90 16.01 13.24
N SER A 34 -6.00 16.98 14.17
CA SER A 34 -4.92 17.91 14.50
C SER A 34 -3.71 17.25 15.16
N GLU A 35 -3.81 15.98 15.54
CA GLU A 35 -2.74 15.19 16.15
C GLU A 35 -1.82 14.52 15.12
N VAL A 36 -2.07 14.74 13.82
CA VAL A 36 -1.23 14.24 12.74
C VAL A 36 -0.08 15.21 12.47
N GLU A 37 1.16 14.73 12.58
CA GLU A 37 2.37 15.45 12.18
C GLU A 37 2.83 14.93 10.81
N VAL A 38 3.18 15.84 9.91
CA VAL A 38 3.72 15.50 8.58
C VAL A 38 5.21 15.82 8.55
N VAL A 39 6.05 14.81 8.38
CA VAL A 39 7.49 14.98 8.13
C VAL A 39 7.75 14.78 6.65
N ALA A 40 7.97 15.89 5.95
CA ALA A 40 8.27 15.91 4.54
C ALA A 40 9.78 15.67 4.33
N LEU A 41 10.14 14.49 3.83
CA LEU A 41 11.51 14.07 3.59
C LEU A 41 11.92 14.35 2.15
N ARG A 42 12.93 15.21 1.95
CA ARG A 42 13.62 15.39 0.67
C ARG A 42 14.95 14.65 0.68
N VAL A 43 15.08 13.62 -0.15
CA VAL A 43 16.37 12.99 -0.44
C VAL A 43 17.00 13.62 -1.67
N ILE A 44 18.23 14.12 -1.53
CA ILE A 44 19.01 14.75 -2.60
C ILE A 44 20.17 13.82 -2.96
N ASN A 45 20.12 13.23 -4.14
CA ASN A 45 21.13 12.28 -4.64
C ASN A 45 22.20 12.92 -5.53
N GLU A 46 21.91 14.07 -6.12
CA GLU A 46 22.87 14.83 -6.93
C GLU A 46 23.47 15.97 -6.11
N PHE A 47 24.58 15.67 -5.42
CA PHE A 47 25.31 16.62 -4.57
C PHE A 47 26.82 16.35 -4.55
N ASN A 48 27.57 17.37 -4.18
CA ASN A 48 28.98 17.34 -3.76
C ASN A 48 29.13 18.24 -2.51
N GLU A 49 30.28 18.23 -1.84
CA GLU A 49 30.43 19.01 -0.59
C GLU A 49 30.28 20.53 -0.79
N GLU A 50 30.66 21.04 -1.96
CA GLU A 50 30.62 22.48 -2.25
C GLU A 50 29.20 23.00 -2.46
N ASN A 51 28.28 22.17 -2.95
CA ASN A 51 26.92 22.58 -3.31
C ASN A 51 25.85 22.22 -2.27
N LYS A 52 26.19 21.49 -1.19
CA LYS A 52 25.23 21.05 -0.17
C LYS A 52 24.45 22.20 0.46
N GLU A 53 25.12 23.29 0.84
CA GLU A 53 24.45 24.44 1.46
C GLU A 53 23.44 25.09 0.52
N GLN A 54 23.81 25.25 -0.75
CA GLN A 54 22.94 25.80 -1.78
C GLN A 54 21.72 24.90 -2.02
N LEU A 55 21.92 23.59 -2.12
CA LEU A 55 20.86 22.61 -2.33
C LEU A 55 19.90 22.56 -1.13
N LEU A 56 20.43 22.62 0.10
CA LEU A 56 19.64 22.70 1.32
C LEU A 56 18.81 23.99 1.35
N ALA A 57 19.41 25.13 1.01
CA ALA A 57 18.68 26.40 0.94
C ALA A 57 17.58 26.36 -0.14
N SER A 58 17.81 25.69 -1.27
CA SER A 58 16.78 25.51 -2.29
C SER A 58 15.63 24.66 -1.78
N ALA A 59 15.92 23.49 -1.21
CA ALA A 59 14.91 22.59 -0.67
C ALA A 59 14.04 23.28 0.41
N LYS A 60 14.65 24.10 1.27
CA LYS A 60 13.91 24.92 2.25
C LYS A 60 12.96 25.92 1.59
N ARG A 61 13.42 26.66 0.58
CA ARG A 61 12.57 27.61 -0.16
C ARG A 61 11.41 26.91 -0.87
N ASP A 62 11.66 25.77 -1.49
CA ASP A 62 10.64 25.00 -2.21
C ASP A 62 9.60 24.44 -1.21
N PHE A 63 10.06 24.00 -0.05
CA PHE A 63 9.18 23.57 1.05
C PHE A 63 8.36 24.72 1.64
N GLU A 64 8.93 25.90 1.86
CA GLU A 64 8.18 27.07 2.33
C GLU A 64 7.06 27.46 1.34
N ARG A 65 7.32 27.32 0.03
CA ARG A 65 6.28 27.51 -1.00
C ARG A 65 5.22 26.42 -0.93
N LEU A 66 5.63 25.17 -0.75
CA LEU A 66 4.74 24.02 -0.58
C LEU A 66 3.81 24.21 0.63
N GLN A 67 4.35 24.56 1.79
CA GLN A 67 3.60 24.79 3.03
C GLN A 67 2.49 25.82 2.84
N LYS A 68 2.77 26.93 2.14
CA LYS A 68 1.77 27.99 1.89
C LYS A 68 0.57 27.53 1.05
N ARG A 69 0.66 26.40 0.34
CA ARG A 69 -0.45 25.84 -0.44
C ARG A 69 -1.49 25.11 0.42
N TYR A 70 -1.16 24.77 1.66
CA TYR A 70 -1.99 23.92 2.50
C TYR A 70 -2.35 24.56 3.82
N SER A 71 -3.54 24.23 4.32
CA SER A 71 -4.12 24.86 5.51
C SER A 71 -3.51 24.35 6.82
N ASN A 72 -2.89 23.18 6.84
CA ASN A 72 -2.33 22.56 8.05
C ASN A 72 -0.79 22.68 8.13
N SER A 73 -0.24 23.72 7.53
CA SER A 73 1.21 23.92 7.34
C SER A 73 2.04 23.90 8.63
N GLU A 74 1.42 24.23 9.77
CA GLU A 74 2.07 24.28 11.09
C GLU A 74 2.47 22.89 11.61
N ASN A 75 1.77 21.85 11.17
CA ASN A 75 2.07 20.46 11.53
C ASN A 75 3.00 19.77 10.52
N MET A 76 3.46 20.49 9.49
CA MET A 76 4.37 19.96 8.49
C MET A 76 5.80 20.47 8.71
N THR A 77 6.77 19.56 8.76
CA THR A 77 8.20 19.87 8.90
C THR A 77 9.00 19.33 7.73
N LEU A 78 10.13 19.97 7.42
CA LEU A 78 11.06 19.51 6.37
C LEU A 78 12.24 18.78 6.99
N LYS A 79 12.53 17.58 6.47
CA LYS A 79 13.79 16.88 6.67
C LYS A 79 14.51 16.73 5.33
N VAL A 80 15.80 17.08 5.29
CA VAL A 80 16.63 16.93 4.08
C VAL A 80 17.75 15.93 4.36
N VAL A 81 17.88 14.94 3.48
CA VAL A 81 18.94 13.91 3.54
C VAL A 81 19.71 13.95 2.24
N PHE A 82 21.03 13.92 2.33
CA PHE A 82 21.93 13.79 1.18
C PHE A 82 22.39 12.34 1.09
N ASP A 83 21.91 11.61 0.09
CA ASP A 83 22.28 10.21 -0.13
C ASP A 83 22.16 9.87 -1.62
N LYS A 84 23.12 9.11 -2.14
CA LYS A 84 23.13 8.68 -3.55
C LYS A 84 22.05 7.64 -3.84
N ASP A 85 21.66 6.86 -2.83
CA ASP A 85 20.61 5.85 -2.93
C ASP A 85 19.31 6.37 -2.29
N VAL A 86 18.40 6.84 -3.15
CA VAL A 86 17.14 7.46 -2.72
C VAL A 86 16.24 6.48 -1.96
N PRO A 87 15.96 5.26 -2.48
CA PRO A 87 15.21 4.24 -1.73
C PRO A 87 15.80 3.92 -0.37
N GLU A 88 17.10 3.63 -0.31
CA GLU A 88 17.74 3.18 0.92
C GLU A 88 17.69 4.29 2.00
N ALA A 89 17.93 5.54 1.60
CA ALA A 89 17.81 6.68 2.51
C ALA A 89 16.38 6.85 3.05
N PHE A 90 15.36 6.67 2.20
CA PHE A 90 13.96 6.72 2.64
C PHE A 90 13.63 5.60 3.62
N ILE A 91 14.03 4.35 3.32
CA ILE A 91 13.79 3.17 4.17
C ILE A 91 14.50 3.33 5.52
N LYS A 92 15.77 3.77 5.50
CA LYS A 92 16.53 4.02 6.73
C LYS A 92 15.87 5.10 7.59
N GLU A 93 15.34 6.15 6.97
CA GLU A 93 14.59 7.18 7.69
C GLU A 93 13.29 6.60 8.27
N SER A 94 12.51 5.84 7.48
CA SER A 94 11.26 5.23 7.96
C SER A 94 11.47 4.29 9.14
N ASP A 95 12.60 3.58 9.17
CA ASP A 95 12.95 2.63 10.23
C ASP A 95 13.45 3.31 11.51
N SER A 96 14.08 4.48 11.38
CA SER A 96 14.75 5.15 12.50
C SER A 96 13.96 6.30 13.10
N GLY A 97 13.07 6.92 12.33
CA GLY A 97 12.12 7.87 12.88
C GLY A 97 10.87 7.15 13.36
N GLU A 98 10.35 7.58 14.50
CA GLU A 98 9.09 7.07 15.07
C GLU A 98 7.92 7.52 14.18
N TYR A 99 7.73 6.84 13.04
CA TYR A 99 6.68 7.11 12.05
C TYR A 99 5.65 6.00 12.07
N ASN A 100 4.38 6.36 11.87
CA ASN A 100 3.27 5.41 11.86
C ASN A 100 2.85 5.00 10.44
N LEU A 101 3.12 5.85 9.45
CA LEU A 101 2.74 5.65 8.06
C LEU A 101 3.72 6.38 7.13
N ALA A 102 4.23 5.68 6.12
CA ALA A 102 4.95 6.28 5.01
C ALA A 102 3.99 6.60 3.85
N ILE A 103 4.23 7.71 3.15
CA ILE A 103 3.48 8.11 1.96
C ILE A 103 4.46 8.52 0.86
N ILE A 104 4.38 7.84 -0.28
CA ILE A 104 5.17 8.16 -1.47
C ILE A 104 4.22 8.42 -2.66
N SER A 105 4.68 9.20 -3.62
CA SER A 105 3.94 9.36 -4.88
C SER A 105 4.53 8.42 -5.92
N ALA A 106 3.71 7.70 -6.66
CA ALA A 106 4.19 6.92 -7.78
C ALA A 106 4.92 7.84 -8.78
N ASN A 107 6.14 7.49 -9.15
CA ASN A 107 6.88 8.19 -10.19
C ASN A 107 6.33 7.77 -11.55
N LYS A 108 5.65 8.70 -12.24
CA LYS A 108 5.25 8.50 -13.63
C LYS A 108 6.50 8.71 -14.49
N ARG A 109 6.92 7.70 -15.26
CA ARG A 109 7.80 7.96 -16.41
C ARG A 109 6.94 8.51 -17.55
N ASN A 110 7.41 9.56 -18.21
CA ASN A 110 6.62 10.46 -19.07
C ASN A 110 6.13 9.87 -20.41
N THR A 111 5.96 8.55 -20.52
CA THR A 111 5.69 7.88 -21.79
C THR A 111 4.64 6.79 -21.61
N ILE A 112 3.70 6.68 -22.54
CA ILE A 112 2.70 5.58 -22.61
C ILE A 112 3.39 4.19 -22.68
N LYS A 113 4.68 4.16 -23.04
CA LYS A 113 5.53 2.95 -23.07
C LYS A 113 6.34 2.71 -21.79
N ASP A 114 6.38 3.66 -20.86
CA ASP A 114 7.11 3.57 -19.59
C ASP A 114 6.14 3.52 -18.42
N LEU A 115 5.13 2.66 -18.55
CA LEU A 115 4.15 2.35 -17.50
C LEU A 115 4.76 1.75 -16.23
N PHE A 116 6.07 1.48 -16.24
CA PHE A 116 6.78 0.89 -15.14
C PHE A 116 6.84 1.80 -13.90
N ILE A 117 6.41 1.26 -12.74
CA ILE A 117 6.77 1.84 -11.43
C ILE A 117 8.28 2.09 -11.43
N SER A 118 8.72 3.23 -10.87
CA SER A 118 10.15 3.51 -10.84
C SER A 118 10.85 2.45 -9.98
N THR A 119 12.10 2.13 -10.31
CA THR A 119 12.95 1.28 -9.46
C THR A 119 13.02 1.80 -8.01
N ILE A 120 12.81 3.11 -7.83
CA ILE A 120 12.74 3.76 -6.52
C ILE A 120 11.52 3.29 -5.74
N ASP A 121 10.32 3.48 -6.29
CA ASP A 121 9.08 3.19 -5.56
C ASP A 121 8.95 1.69 -5.28
N SER A 122 9.25 0.83 -6.26
CA SER A 122 9.24 -0.63 -6.04
C SER A 122 10.23 -1.05 -4.96
N SER A 123 11.43 -0.45 -4.92
CA SER A 123 12.41 -0.75 -3.88
C SER A 123 11.89 -0.36 -2.49
N ILE A 124 11.26 0.81 -2.36
CA ILE A 124 10.64 1.26 -1.11
C ILE A 124 9.50 0.31 -0.72
N MET A 125 8.58 -0.01 -1.63
CA MET A 125 7.45 -0.91 -1.35
C MET A 125 7.89 -2.29 -0.82
N ARG A 126 9.01 -2.81 -1.31
CA ARG A 126 9.55 -4.11 -0.89
C ARG A 126 10.14 -4.09 0.51
N LYS A 127 10.80 -3.00 0.88
CA LYS A 127 11.69 -2.95 2.05
C LYS A 127 11.18 -2.04 3.17
N CYS A 128 10.17 -1.22 2.91
CA CYS A 128 9.58 -0.34 3.92
C CYS A 128 8.99 -1.20 5.05
N ARG A 129 9.41 -0.91 6.28
CA ARG A 129 9.00 -1.67 7.47
C ARG A 129 7.78 -1.12 8.17
N ILE A 130 7.36 0.08 7.79
CA ILE A 130 6.12 0.68 8.27
C ILE A 130 5.05 0.60 7.18
N PRO A 131 3.76 0.68 7.53
CA PRO A 131 2.69 0.79 6.55
C PRO A 131 2.99 1.88 5.52
N LEU A 132 2.67 1.62 4.25
CA LEU A 132 3.03 2.48 3.12
C LEU A 132 1.81 2.78 2.25
N VAL A 133 1.56 4.06 1.95
CA VAL A 133 0.64 4.50 0.90
C VAL A 133 1.43 4.95 -0.31
N VAL A 134 1.10 4.37 -1.47
CA VAL A 134 1.56 4.81 -2.77
C VAL A 134 0.45 5.57 -3.47
N VAL A 135 0.63 6.88 -3.61
CA VAL A 135 -0.32 7.78 -4.24
C VAL A 135 -0.06 7.81 -5.75
N LYS A 136 -0.99 7.28 -6.55
CA LYS A 136 -0.84 7.24 -8.01
C LYS A 136 -0.99 8.63 -8.63
N ASP A 137 -2.11 9.27 -8.33
CA ASP A 137 -2.45 10.60 -8.81
C ASP A 137 -3.59 11.15 -7.96
N ALA A 138 -3.30 12.18 -7.16
CA ALA A 138 -4.26 12.78 -6.25
C ALA A 138 -5.47 13.41 -6.98
N LYS A 139 -5.30 13.88 -8.23
CA LYS A 139 -6.38 14.43 -9.05
C LYS A 139 -7.25 13.34 -9.64
N THR A 140 -6.64 12.22 -10.06
CA THR A 140 -7.40 11.04 -10.53
C THR A 140 -8.23 10.45 -9.41
N ALA A 141 -7.74 10.46 -8.16
CA ALA A 141 -8.52 9.97 -7.02
C ALA A 141 -9.87 10.68 -6.85
N VAL A 142 -10.00 11.96 -7.25
CA VAL A 142 -11.28 12.70 -7.17
C VAL A 142 -12.33 12.18 -8.16
N THR A 143 -11.92 11.54 -9.26
CA THR A 143 -12.83 11.01 -10.29
C THR A 143 -13.10 9.51 -10.15
N LEU A 144 -12.40 8.82 -9.24
CA LEU A 144 -12.63 7.42 -8.94
C LEU A 144 -13.90 7.24 -8.08
N GLY A 145 -14.46 6.03 -8.13
CA GLY A 145 -15.65 5.64 -7.39
C GLY A 145 -15.43 5.56 -5.89
N LYS A 146 -16.40 4.99 -5.18
CA LYS A 146 -16.35 4.84 -3.72
C LYS A 146 -15.62 3.59 -3.24
N ALA A 147 -15.39 2.62 -4.12
CA ALA A 147 -14.85 1.33 -3.72
C ALA A 147 -13.43 1.46 -3.12
N ILE A 148 -13.26 0.92 -1.93
CA ILE A 148 -11.98 0.65 -1.27
C ILE A 148 -11.85 -0.85 -1.16
N ILE A 149 -10.90 -1.42 -1.89
CA ILE A 149 -10.71 -2.86 -1.96
C ILE A 149 -9.83 -3.29 -0.79
N LEU A 150 -10.33 -4.16 0.07
CA LEU A 150 -9.54 -4.92 1.02
C LEU A 150 -9.17 -6.26 0.37
N ALA A 151 -7.92 -6.42 -0.02
CA ALA A 151 -7.45 -7.63 -0.68
C ALA A 151 -6.74 -8.54 0.31
N VAL A 152 -7.32 -9.73 0.55
CA VAL A 152 -6.87 -10.71 1.54
C VAL A 152 -6.68 -12.06 0.89
N ASP A 153 -5.54 -12.70 1.16
CA ASP A 153 -5.21 -14.02 0.62
C ASP A 153 -5.67 -15.11 1.58
N PHE A 154 -6.92 -15.60 1.42
CA PHE A 154 -7.49 -16.63 2.28
C PHE A 154 -6.91 -18.05 2.07
N SER A 155 -5.82 -18.21 1.30
CA SER A 155 -5.23 -19.51 0.99
C SER A 155 -4.29 -20.08 2.06
N GLU A 156 -3.69 -19.22 2.89
CA GLU A 156 -2.78 -19.65 3.98
C GLU A 156 -3.54 -20.26 5.18
N LYS A 157 -3.17 -21.43 5.70
CA LYS A 157 -3.99 -22.15 6.71
C LYS A 157 -4.22 -21.45 8.06
N GLU A 158 -3.62 -20.28 8.27
CA GLU A 158 -3.64 -19.50 9.52
C GLU A 158 -4.54 -18.25 9.39
N HIS A 159 -5.74 -18.39 8.80
CA HIS A 159 -6.73 -17.31 8.56
C HIS A 159 -7.46 -16.77 9.79
N LEU A 160 -6.67 -16.34 10.77
CA LEU A 160 -7.02 -15.37 11.80
C LEU A 160 -5.76 -14.54 12.11
N ASN A 161 -5.07 -14.13 11.04
CA ASN A 161 -3.80 -13.42 11.17
C ASN A 161 -4.07 -12.00 11.68
N GLU A 162 -3.29 -11.54 12.64
CA GLU A 162 -3.36 -10.17 13.18
C GLU A 162 -3.24 -9.11 12.04
N LEU A 163 -2.57 -9.48 10.95
CA LEU A 163 -2.49 -8.72 9.71
C LEU A 163 -3.87 -8.44 9.10
N ASP A 164 -4.76 -9.43 8.96
CA ASP A 164 -6.04 -9.25 8.26
C ASP A 164 -6.98 -8.34 9.06
N GLU A 165 -6.98 -8.50 10.38
CA GLU A 165 -7.70 -7.63 11.31
C GLU A 165 -7.14 -6.20 11.28
N TYR A 166 -5.81 -6.06 11.25
CA TYR A 166 -5.15 -4.78 11.09
C TYR A 166 -5.54 -4.12 9.75
N LEU A 167 -5.47 -4.87 8.65
CA LEU A 167 -5.84 -4.39 7.32
C LEU A 167 -7.28 -3.93 7.30
N PHE A 168 -8.22 -4.72 7.82
CA PHE A 168 -9.62 -4.31 7.91
C PHE A 168 -9.79 -3.02 8.71
N LYS A 169 -9.17 -2.92 9.88
CA LYS A 169 -9.23 -1.70 10.72
C LYS A 169 -8.75 -0.47 9.96
N VAL A 170 -7.65 -0.58 9.23
CA VAL A 170 -7.10 0.54 8.45
C VAL A 170 -7.95 0.83 7.20
N THR A 171 -8.43 -0.19 6.50
CA THR A 171 -9.38 -0.03 5.39
C THR A 171 -10.64 0.69 5.85
N LYS A 172 -11.13 0.40 7.06
CA LYS A 172 -12.28 1.09 7.64
C LYS A 172 -12.00 2.58 7.86
N ILE A 173 -10.82 2.93 8.39
CA ILE A 173 -10.39 4.33 8.52
C ILE A 173 -10.36 5.03 7.14
N PHE A 174 -9.83 4.38 6.10
CA PHE A 174 -9.84 4.94 4.75
C PHE A 174 -11.25 5.07 4.17
N SER A 175 -12.13 4.09 4.41
CA SER A 175 -13.54 4.14 4.00
C SER A 175 -14.24 5.33 4.63
N ASP A 176 -14.07 5.55 5.93
CA ASP A 176 -14.67 6.69 6.62
C ASP A 176 -14.07 8.02 6.11
N THR A 177 -12.75 8.06 5.89
CA THR A 177 -12.02 9.22 5.35
C THR A 177 -12.52 9.64 3.96
N PHE A 178 -12.75 8.68 3.08
CA PHE A 178 -13.12 8.94 1.70
C PHE A 178 -14.63 8.84 1.43
N ASN A 179 -15.44 8.60 2.46
CA ASN A 179 -16.85 8.21 2.32
C ASN A 179 -17.02 7.06 1.31
N GLY A 180 -16.12 6.08 1.44
CA GLY A 180 -15.95 4.94 0.56
C GLY A 180 -16.68 3.70 1.06
N GLU A 181 -16.77 2.72 0.18
CA GLU A 181 -17.47 1.45 0.36
C GLU A 181 -16.43 0.32 0.35
N ILE A 182 -16.38 -0.48 1.42
CA ILE A 182 -15.39 -1.56 1.54
C ILE A 182 -15.83 -2.74 0.68
N HIS A 183 -14.95 -3.21 -0.19
CA HIS A 183 -15.12 -4.45 -0.92
C HIS A 183 -14.03 -5.44 -0.53
N LEU A 184 -14.40 -6.64 -0.07
CA LEU A 184 -13.47 -7.71 0.20
C LEU A 184 -13.14 -8.43 -1.09
N ALA A 185 -11.85 -8.57 -1.43
CA ALA A 185 -11.38 -9.32 -2.58
C ALA A 185 -10.42 -10.42 -2.14
N SER A 186 -10.63 -11.63 -2.65
CA SER A 186 -9.70 -12.74 -2.46
C SER A 186 -9.54 -13.50 -3.78
N CYS A 187 -8.29 -13.71 -4.18
CA CYS A 187 -7.97 -14.43 -5.42
C CYS A 187 -7.57 -15.86 -5.10
N ILE A 188 -8.27 -16.82 -5.69
CA ILE A 188 -7.92 -18.23 -5.64
C ILE A 188 -7.11 -18.53 -6.90
N SER A 189 -5.79 -18.58 -6.74
CA SER A 189 -4.92 -18.99 -7.82
C SER A 189 -5.17 -20.47 -8.12
N PRO A 190 -5.40 -20.86 -9.39
CA PRO A 190 -5.45 -22.25 -9.76
C PRO A 190 -4.05 -22.84 -9.54
N LEU A 191 -3.86 -23.53 -8.40
CA LEU A 191 -2.64 -24.29 -8.12
C LEU A 191 -2.31 -25.16 -9.34
N ASN A 192 -1.08 -25.05 -9.84
CA ASN A 192 -0.51 -26.01 -10.78
C ASN A 192 -0.71 -27.40 -10.20
N ARG A 193 -1.70 -28.15 -10.72
CA ARG A 193 -2.05 -29.52 -10.31
C ARG A 193 -0.88 -30.53 -10.44
N GLY A 194 0.30 -30.10 -10.89
CA GLY A 194 1.48 -30.93 -11.13
C GLY A 194 2.53 -31.00 -10.01
N LEU A 195 2.56 -30.08 -9.03
CA LEU A 195 3.66 -30.02 -8.05
C LEU A 195 3.37 -30.64 -6.67
N MET A 196 2.14 -31.11 -6.43
CA MET A 196 1.80 -31.99 -5.29
C MET A 196 1.94 -33.48 -5.64
N SER A 197 2.51 -33.82 -6.80
CA SER A 197 2.83 -35.20 -7.20
C SER A 197 4.27 -35.55 -6.82
N GLY A 198 4.64 -35.33 -5.56
CA GLY A 198 5.86 -35.87 -4.97
C GLY A 198 5.66 -37.24 -4.32
N ASP A 199 4.41 -37.65 -4.11
CA ASP A 199 4.08 -38.92 -3.47
C ASP A 199 3.04 -39.68 -4.31
N THR A 200 3.54 -40.57 -5.17
CA THR A 200 2.72 -41.37 -6.11
C THR A 200 1.97 -42.52 -5.42
N GLY A 201 1.92 -42.54 -4.08
CA GLY A 201 1.24 -43.58 -3.29
C GLY A 201 -0.22 -43.31 -2.90
N LEU A 202 -0.70 -42.07 -2.93
CA LEU A 202 -2.03 -41.72 -2.36
C LEU A 202 -3.12 -41.36 -3.39
N SER A 203 -2.79 -41.42 -4.69
CA SER A 203 -3.69 -41.03 -5.79
C SER A 203 -4.93 -41.93 -6.00
N LYS A 204 -5.21 -42.91 -5.14
CA LYS A 204 -6.32 -43.86 -5.37
C LYS A 204 -7.29 -44.15 -4.21
N ILE A 205 -7.22 -43.46 -3.07
CA ILE A 205 -8.16 -43.70 -1.96
C ILE A 205 -8.61 -42.38 -1.29
N LEU A 206 -9.10 -41.40 -2.06
CA LEU A 206 -9.87 -40.26 -1.51
C LEU A 206 -10.97 -39.78 -2.48
N SER A 207 -11.49 -40.68 -3.32
CA SER A 207 -12.71 -40.45 -4.11
C SER A 207 -13.95 -40.67 -3.23
N GLY A 208 -14.24 -39.70 -2.35
CA GLY A 208 -15.43 -39.71 -1.49
C GLY A 208 -15.86 -38.34 -0.95
N THR A 209 -14.92 -37.41 -0.77
CA THR A 209 -15.22 -36.02 -0.35
C THR A 209 -14.16 -35.08 -0.91
N THR A 210 -14.22 -34.78 -2.22
CA THR A 210 -13.41 -33.69 -2.78
C THR A 210 -14.03 -32.38 -2.33
N ILE A 211 -13.56 -31.84 -1.22
CA ILE A 211 -13.93 -30.49 -0.79
C ILE A 211 -13.34 -29.54 -1.82
N ASP A 212 -14.20 -28.88 -2.59
CA ASP A 212 -13.79 -27.87 -3.57
C ASP A 212 -13.09 -26.72 -2.83
N PRO A 213 -11.79 -26.48 -3.05
CA PRO A 213 -11.05 -25.39 -2.40
C PRO A 213 -11.74 -24.03 -2.60
N LYS A 214 -12.45 -23.85 -3.72
CA LYS A 214 -13.24 -22.64 -3.98
C LYS A 214 -14.35 -22.45 -2.95
N ASN A 215 -15.04 -23.51 -2.59
CA ASN A 215 -16.09 -23.47 -1.58
C ASN A 215 -15.53 -23.24 -0.17
N ILE A 216 -14.30 -23.71 0.12
CA ILE A 216 -13.64 -23.44 1.41
C ILE A 216 -13.25 -21.96 1.51
N TYR A 217 -12.49 -21.45 0.55
CA TYR A 217 -12.01 -20.07 0.58
C TYR A 217 -13.14 -19.04 0.45
N ALA A 218 -14.17 -19.37 -0.35
CA ALA A 218 -15.37 -18.55 -0.38
C ALA A 218 -16.02 -18.49 1.00
N ARG A 219 -16.15 -19.63 1.69
CA ARG A 219 -16.73 -19.64 3.04
C ARG A 219 -15.89 -18.84 4.05
N ILE A 220 -14.57 -18.95 4.01
CA ILE A 220 -13.68 -18.16 4.88
C ILE A 220 -13.86 -16.66 4.61
N ALA A 221 -13.89 -16.24 3.33
CA ALA A 221 -14.13 -14.85 2.95
C ALA A 221 -15.50 -14.34 3.43
N LEU A 222 -16.54 -15.19 3.35
CA LEU A 222 -17.87 -14.87 3.83
C LEU A 222 -17.94 -14.76 5.36
N ASP A 223 -17.29 -15.65 6.08
CA ASP A 223 -17.22 -15.62 7.54
C ASP A 223 -16.47 -14.34 8.01
N PHE A 224 -15.38 -13.98 7.33
CA PHE A 224 -14.64 -12.72 7.58
C PHE A 224 -15.50 -11.49 7.28
N ALA A 225 -16.18 -11.47 6.13
CA ALA A 225 -17.08 -10.38 5.75
C ALA A 225 -18.22 -10.22 6.75
N GLN A 226 -18.84 -11.32 7.19
CA GLN A 226 -19.91 -11.29 8.18
C GLN A 226 -19.42 -10.75 9.53
N LYS A 227 -18.25 -11.20 10.00
CA LYS A 227 -17.64 -10.72 11.25
C LYS A 227 -17.48 -9.19 11.25
N HIS A 228 -17.13 -8.64 10.09
CA HIS A 228 -16.77 -7.24 9.89
C HIS A 228 -17.88 -6.41 9.24
N GLU A 229 -19.10 -6.96 9.16
CA GLU A 229 -20.29 -6.31 8.61
C GLU A 229 -20.12 -5.80 7.16
N ILE A 230 -19.30 -6.50 6.35
CA ILE A 230 -19.16 -6.24 4.91
C ILE A 230 -20.35 -6.90 4.19
N PRO A 231 -21.19 -6.13 3.46
CA PRO A 231 -22.30 -6.68 2.68
C PRO A 231 -21.87 -7.77 1.70
N ILE A 232 -22.72 -8.78 1.55
CA ILE A 232 -22.45 -9.97 0.74
C ILE A 232 -22.15 -9.62 -0.72
N GLU A 233 -22.81 -8.60 -1.26
CA GLU A 233 -22.62 -8.06 -2.61
C GLU A 233 -21.27 -7.37 -2.81
N GLN A 234 -20.53 -7.11 -1.72
CA GLN A 234 -19.20 -6.50 -1.74
C GLN A 234 -18.09 -7.53 -1.51
N VAL A 235 -18.42 -8.82 -1.46
CA VAL A 235 -17.45 -9.91 -1.32
C VAL A 235 -17.15 -10.53 -2.69
N HIS A 236 -15.89 -10.48 -3.09
CA HIS A 236 -15.39 -10.92 -4.39
C HIS A 236 -14.39 -12.05 -4.23
N VAL A 237 -14.83 -13.27 -4.49
CA VAL A 237 -13.96 -14.46 -4.52
C VAL A 237 -13.62 -14.74 -5.97
N LEU A 238 -12.44 -14.30 -6.40
CA LEU A 238 -11.99 -14.29 -7.78
C LEU A 238 -11.20 -15.57 -8.09
N GLU A 239 -11.45 -16.17 -9.25
CA GLU A 239 -10.70 -17.33 -9.72
C GLU A 239 -9.71 -16.89 -10.78
N GLY A 240 -8.42 -17.03 -10.50
CA GLY A 240 -7.37 -16.55 -11.40
C GLY A 240 -6.16 -16.02 -10.66
N ARG A 241 -5.22 -15.47 -11.42
CA ARG A 241 -4.01 -14.88 -10.83
C ARG A 241 -4.33 -13.51 -10.27
N ILE A 242 -3.74 -13.19 -9.12
CA ILE A 242 -3.98 -11.93 -8.42
C ILE A 242 -3.51 -10.71 -9.21
N ASP A 243 -2.48 -10.88 -10.05
CA ASP A 243 -1.95 -9.84 -10.94
C ASP A 243 -2.85 -9.48 -12.11
N GLU A 244 -3.87 -10.30 -12.38
CA GLU A 244 -4.84 -10.08 -13.45
C GLU A 244 -6.21 -9.70 -12.88
N GLU A 245 -6.69 -10.48 -11.91
CA GLU A 245 -8.07 -10.36 -11.43
C GLU A 245 -8.28 -9.18 -10.49
N LEU A 246 -7.29 -8.83 -9.66
CA LEU A 246 -7.41 -7.68 -8.77
C LEU A 246 -7.44 -6.35 -9.55
N PRO A 247 -6.52 -6.07 -10.51
CA PRO A 247 -6.63 -4.87 -11.34
C PRO A 247 -7.93 -4.81 -12.12
N ARG A 248 -8.42 -5.95 -12.62
CA ARG A 248 -9.71 -6.04 -13.31
C ARG A 248 -10.87 -5.64 -12.41
N LEU A 249 -10.91 -6.15 -11.18
CA LEU A 249 -11.91 -5.77 -10.18
C LEU A 249 -11.80 -4.27 -9.85
N CYS A 250 -10.59 -3.76 -9.67
CA CYS A 250 -10.35 -2.34 -9.41
C CYS A 250 -10.88 -1.46 -10.54
N ALA A 251 -10.69 -1.86 -11.79
CA ALA A 251 -11.22 -1.14 -12.95
C ALA A 251 -12.75 -1.20 -13.00
N GLN A 252 -13.35 -2.36 -12.74
CA GLN A 252 -14.81 -2.55 -12.75
C GLN A 252 -15.50 -1.70 -11.68
N LEU A 253 -14.94 -1.65 -10.48
CA LEU A 253 -15.49 -0.87 -9.36
C LEU A 253 -15.03 0.58 -9.36
N SER A 254 -14.19 0.98 -10.33
CA SER A 254 -13.49 2.27 -10.32
C SER A 254 -12.85 2.54 -8.96
N ALA A 255 -12.15 1.55 -8.42
CA ALA A 255 -11.64 1.53 -7.06
C ALA A 255 -10.73 2.74 -6.79
N ARG A 256 -11.05 3.45 -5.70
CA ARG A 256 -10.30 4.59 -5.20
C ARG A 256 -8.99 4.19 -4.56
N MET A 257 -9.01 3.05 -3.88
CA MET A 257 -7.88 2.56 -3.12
C MET A 257 -7.92 1.03 -3.02
N VAL A 258 -6.74 0.43 -2.93
CA VAL A 258 -6.56 -0.98 -2.58
C VAL A 258 -5.70 -1.07 -1.33
N CYS A 259 -6.18 -1.80 -0.32
CA CYS A 259 -5.48 -2.14 0.89
C CYS A 259 -5.08 -3.61 0.83
N MET A 260 -3.80 -3.91 1.03
CA MET A 260 -3.26 -5.26 0.89
C MET A 260 -2.13 -5.50 1.90
N GLY A 261 -2.02 -6.75 2.35
CA GLY A 261 -0.88 -7.21 3.12
C GLY A 261 0.09 -8.00 2.26
N THR A 262 1.36 -7.99 2.66
CA THR A 262 2.40 -8.84 2.08
C THR A 262 2.92 -9.78 3.17
N THR A 263 3.04 -11.06 2.84
CA THR A 263 3.79 -12.04 3.64
C THR A 263 4.85 -12.68 2.76
N PRO A 264 5.96 -13.21 3.31
CA PRO A 264 6.95 -13.96 2.54
C PRO A 264 6.37 -15.13 1.74
N ARG A 265 5.19 -15.62 2.13
CA ARG A 265 4.49 -16.76 1.52
C ARG A 265 3.25 -16.37 0.71
N SER A 266 2.76 -15.13 0.86
CA SER A 266 1.53 -14.64 0.25
C SER A 266 1.58 -14.78 -1.28
N SER A 267 0.48 -15.14 -1.93
CA SER A 267 0.44 -15.15 -3.39
C SER A 267 0.46 -13.74 -3.99
N PHE A 268 0.14 -12.73 -3.18
CA PHE A 268 0.17 -11.30 -3.55
C PHE A 268 1.59 -10.82 -3.83
N PHE A 269 2.55 -11.26 -3.00
CA PHE A 269 3.89 -10.70 -2.93
C PHE A 269 5.00 -11.71 -2.56
N GLY A 270 4.70 -13.00 -2.38
CA GLY A 270 5.69 -14.10 -2.34
C GLY A 270 6.45 -14.24 -3.68
N ALA A 271 6.03 -13.46 -4.68
CA ALA A 271 6.73 -13.17 -5.90
C ALA A 271 7.07 -11.67 -6.02
N ILE A 272 7.45 -11.00 -4.92
CA ILE A 272 8.05 -9.65 -4.90
C ILE A 272 9.32 -9.60 -5.80
N ASP A 273 9.97 -10.75 -5.98
CA ASP A 273 11.07 -10.95 -6.94
C ASP A 273 10.60 -11.08 -8.40
N SER A 274 9.29 -11.03 -8.66
CA SER A 274 8.73 -11.12 -9.99
C SER A 274 8.17 -9.79 -10.46
N ILE A 275 8.51 -9.47 -11.71
CA ILE A 275 8.01 -8.36 -12.53
C ILE A 275 6.46 -8.29 -12.50
N ALA A 276 5.77 -9.41 -12.27
CA ALA A 276 4.31 -9.47 -12.21
C ALA A 276 3.71 -8.61 -11.08
N SER A 277 4.32 -8.58 -9.89
CA SER A 277 3.83 -7.79 -8.74
C SER A 277 3.87 -6.28 -9.02
N GLU A 278 4.91 -5.81 -9.72
CA GLU A 278 5.04 -4.42 -10.16
C GLU A 278 3.97 -4.07 -11.20
N LEU A 279 3.70 -4.97 -12.16
CA LEU A 279 2.66 -4.79 -13.19
C LEU A 279 1.23 -4.73 -12.63
N VAL A 280 0.93 -5.39 -11.49
CA VAL A 280 -0.39 -5.29 -10.81
C VAL A 280 -0.64 -3.87 -10.35
N LEU A 281 0.35 -3.35 -9.63
CA LEU A 281 0.28 -2.07 -8.97
C LEU A 281 0.17 -0.95 -10.01
N GLU A 282 0.72 -1.13 -11.21
CA GLU A 282 0.60 -0.20 -12.35
C GLU A 282 -0.81 -0.05 -12.87
N GLN A 283 -1.55 -1.15 -12.97
CA GLN A 283 -2.90 -1.16 -13.52
C GLN A 283 -3.93 -0.59 -12.55
N ILE A 284 -3.60 -0.53 -11.26
CA ILE A 284 -4.42 0.12 -10.24
C ILE A 284 -4.27 1.64 -10.38
N LYS A 285 -5.39 2.30 -10.72
CA LYS A 285 -5.47 3.76 -10.85
C LYS A 285 -5.58 4.47 -9.50
N GLY A 286 -6.17 3.79 -8.52
CA GLY A 286 -6.34 4.28 -7.16
C GLY A 286 -5.05 4.23 -6.33
N ASP A 287 -5.13 4.74 -5.12
CA ASP A 287 -4.03 4.63 -4.15
C ASP A 287 -3.82 3.17 -3.73
N VAL A 288 -2.59 2.82 -3.37
CA VAL A 288 -2.27 1.48 -2.87
C VAL A 288 -1.72 1.61 -1.47
N PHE A 289 -2.41 1.01 -0.50
CA PHE A 289 -1.94 0.84 0.86
C PHE A 289 -1.38 -0.57 1.04
N VAL A 290 -0.14 -0.67 1.48
CA VAL A 290 0.60 -1.93 1.64
C VAL A 290 1.17 -2.02 3.04
N VAL A 291 1.06 -3.19 3.65
CA VAL A 291 1.77 -3.52 4.90
C VAL A 291 2.54 -4.83 4.73
N ASN A 292 3.80 -4.82 5.13
CA ASN A 292 4.63 -6.02 5.17
C ASN A 292 4.55 -6.67 6.56
N SER A 293 4.06 -7.91 6.61
CA SER A 293 3.87 -8.68 7.85
C SER A 293 5.15 -8.98 8.61
N ASP A 294 6.30 -9.08 7.94
CA ASP A 294 7.61 -9.29 8.60
C ASP A 294 7.98 -8.16 9.58
N HIS A 295 7.26 -7.04 9.49
CA HIS A 295 7.56 -5.80 10.20
C HIS A 295 6.36 -5.26 10.99
N LEU A 296 5.24 -5.99 11.00
CA LEU A 296 4.10 -5.70 11.86
C LEU A 296 4.42 -6.14 13.30
N ASN A 297 4.84 -5.20 14.13
CA ASN A 297 4.77 -5.37 15.58
C ASN A 297 3.35 -5.00 16.02
N VAL A 298 2.45 -5.99 16.07
CA VAL A 298 1.11 -5.83 16.66
C VAL A 298 1.21 -5.92 18.18
#